data_AF-A0A945Z3H1-F1
#
_entry.id   AF-A0A945Z3H1-F1
#
_cell.length_a   1.000
_cell.length_b   1.000
_cell.length_c   1.000
_cell.angle_alpha   90.00
_cell.angle_beta   90.00
_cell.angle_gamma   90.00
#
_symmetry.space_group_name_H-M   'P 1'
#
loop_
_entity.id
_entity.type
_entity.pdbx_description
1 polymer ?
#
loop_
_entity_poly.entity_id
_entity_poly.type
_entity_poly.pdbx_seq_one_letter_code
_entity_poly.pdbx_strand_id
1 'polypeptide(L)'
;MNEDLNPDHELFKQLAENPPDWWVNLKSDQDLYIDIRKGNYISVYYNGGSLMKLEWDNGYKAGIHHEYIPLARKKDYVSFEFKDNEISLGKMTAIDINDFDSDTLSQIKNRIRKFNENESEKGLQGKYVVENNSKELAKGFFIDTEYASGRMRIDLVWVDFDQKEIVFVELKTIDDARLYPYKEQNKEIEAIDDQLRKYHEFIRQNTGHLIQYYDTVYQIKKTLNLLPSFATAKETISQYAFIEKPILLVGNCTRDWIRDHADKLDSALQEVAFGRVYQGRTTFGFNVPKESKGLYSRKFE
;
A
#
# COMPACT_ATOMS: atom_id res chain seq x y z
N MET A 1 -17.39 16.11 -10.83
CA MET A 1 -16.77 16.03 -9.48
C MET A 1 -17.75 15.33 -8.55
N ASN A 2 -17.83 14.01 -8.67
CA ASN A 2 -18.51 13.12 -7.71
C ASN A 2 -17.90 11.73 -7.96
N GLU A 3 -16.76 11.48 -7.31
CA GLU A 3 -16.05 10.19 -7.36
C GLU A 3 -15.75 9.74 -5.92
N ASP A 4 -16.69 9.99 -5.01
CA ASP A 4 -16.57 9.53 -3.63
C ASP A 4 -16.93 8.04 -3.55
N LEU A 5 -16.39 7.38 -2.53
CA LEU A 5 -16.75 6.00 -2.20
C LEU A 5 -18.23 5.93 -1.81
N ASN A 6 -18.93 4.97 -2.39
CA ASN A 6 -20.30 4.63 -2.03
C ASN A 6 -20.28 3.33 -1.21
N PRO A 7 -20.52 3.37 0.11
CA PRO A 7 -20.54 2.16 0.93
C PRO A 7 -21.67 1.20 0.53
N ASP A 8 -22.73 1.70 -0.12
CA ASP A 8 -23.85 0.92 -0.62
C ASP A 8 -23.63 0.38 -2.04
N HIS A 9 -22.42 0.49 -2.59
CA HIS A 9 -22.09 -0.02 -3.92
C HIS A 9 -22.27 -1.54 -3.99
N GLU A 10 -22.79 -2.03 -5.12
CA GLU A 10 -23.16 -3.44 -5.30
C GLU A 10 -21.98 -4.39 -5.08
N LEU A 11 -20.77 -3.99 -5.49
CA LEU A 11 -19.54 -4.74 -5.21
C LEU A 11 -19.40 -5.11 -3.72
N PHE A 12 -19.59 -4.13 -2.84
CA PHE A 12 -19.38 -4.31 -1.41
C PHE A 12 -20.51 -5.12 -0.78
N LYS A 13 -21.76 -4.86 -1.19
CA LYS A 13 -22.94 -5.61 -0.73
C LYS A 13 -22.81 -7.09 -1.06
N GLN A 14 -22.52 -7.42 -2.32
CA GLN A 14 -22.44 -8.82 -2.76
C GLN A 14 -21.31 -9.57 -2.05
N LEU A 15 -20.15 -8.94 -1.86
CA LEU A 15 -19.04 -9.54 -1.11
C LEU A 15 -19.31 -9.71 0.39
N ALA A 16 -20.19 -8.90 0.97
CA ALA A 16 -20.55 -8.98 2.38
C ALA A 16 -21.63 -10.05 2.63
N GLU A 17 -22.66 -10.09 1.79
CA GLU A 17 -23.83 -10.94 1.97
C GLU A 17 -23.62 -12.37 1.46
N ASN A 18 -23.01 -12.52 0.29
CA ASN A 18 -22.83 -13.81 -0.39
C ASN A 18 -21.39 -13.95 -0.92
N PRO A 19 -20.38 -14.01 -0.02
CA PRO A 19 -18.98 -14.07 -0.44
C PRO A 19 -18.70 -15.35 -1.25
N PRO A 20 -18.21 -15.24 -2.49
CA PRO A 20 -17.80 -16.42 -3.27
C PRO A 20 -16.51 -17.04 -2.73
N ASP A 21 -16.24 -18.31 -3.06
CA ASP A 21 -15.09 -19.06 -2.56
C ASP A 21 -13.75 -18.37 -2.85
N TRP A 22 -13.60 -17.79 -4.05
CA TRP A 22 -12.40 -17.05 -4.41
C TRP A 22 -12.15 -15.84 -3.52
N TRP A 23 -13.20 -15.18 -3.02
CA TRP A 23 -13.06 -14.06 -2.10
C TRP A 23 -12.66 -14.53 -0.71
N VAL A 24 -13.21 -15.67 -0.27
CA VAL A 24 -12.84 -16.31 1.00
C VAL A 24 -11.37 -16.71 0.98
N ASN A 25 -10.92 -17.34 -0.12
CA ASN A 25 -9.52 -17.76 -0.30
C ASN A 25 -8.56 -16.57 -0.22
N LEU A 26 -8.84 -15.48 -0.95
CA LEU A 26 -8.01 -14.26 -0.92
C LEU A 26 -7.94 -13.64 0.47
N LYS A 27 -9.05 -13.57 1.21
CA LYS A 27 -9.07 -13.02 2.58
C LYS A 27 -8.33 -13.89 3.59
N SER A 28 -8.28 -15.20 3.37
CA SER A 28 -7.64 -16.14 4.29
C SER A 28 -6.10 -16.09 4.22
N ASP A 29 -5.57 -15.61 3.10
CA ASP A 29 -4.13 -15.55 2.85
C ASP A 29 -3.49 -14.34 3.56
N GLN A 30 -2.64 -14.63 4.55
CA GLN A 30 -2.05 -13.62 5.43
C GLN A 30 -0.96 -12.76 4.76
N ASP A 31 -0.43 -13.17 3.60
CA ASP A 31 0.54 -12.33 2.90
C ASP A 31 -0.14 -11.33 1.95
N LEU A 32 -1.44 -11.50 1.71
CA LEU A 32 -2.21 -10.58 0.90
C LEU A 32 -2.73 -9.44 1.77
N TYR A 33 -2.82 -8.26 1.17
CA TYR A 33 -3.57 -7.16 1.75
C TYR A 33 -4.55 -6.62 0.72
N ILE A 34 -5.73 -6.25 1.20
CA ILE A 34 -6.88 -5.90 0.37
C ILE A 34 -7.32 -4.49 0.72
N ASP A 35 -7.37 -3.62 -0.27
CA ASP A 35 -7.70 -2.21 -0.09
C ASP A 35 -8.84 -1.73 -0.97
N ILE A 36 -9.59 -0.78 -0.42
CA ILE A 36 -10.73 -0.15 -1.05
C ILE A 36 -10.22 1.12 -1.74
N ARG A 37 -10.51 1.24 -3.03
CA ARG A 37 -9.95 2.29 -3.88
C ARG A 37 -11.04 3.26 -4.29
N LYS A 38 -10.68 4.53 -4.45
CA LYS A 38 -11.58 5.58 -4.95
C LYS A 38 -12.27 5.10 -6.25
N GLY A 39 -13.58 5.28 -6.36
CA GLY A 39 -14.35 4.77 -7.51
C GLY A 39 -14.96 3.39 -7.32
N ASN A 40 -15.07 2.91 -6.07
CA ASN A 40 -15.79 1.68 -5.69
C ASN A 40 -15.21 0.38 -6.26
N TYR A 41 -13.88 0.30 -6.35
CA TYR A 41 -13.19 -0.92 -6.71
C TYR A 41 -12.28 -1.39 -5.58
N ILE A 42 -11.92 -2.67 -5.63
CA ILE A 42 -11.05 -3.32 -4.65
C ILE A 42 -9.76 -3.72 -5.37
N SER A 43 -8.63 -3.50 -4.73
CA SER A 43 -7.36 -4.07 -5.19
C SER A 43 -6.80 -5.01 -4.14
N VAL A 44 -6.32 -6.16 -4.59
CA VAL A 44 -5.63 -7.16 -3.78
C VAL A 44 -4.16 -7.14 -4.15
N TYR A 45 -3.31 -7.05 -3.14
CA TYR A 45 -1.88 -6.88 -3.31
C TYR A 45 -1.09 -8.00 -2.67
N TYR A 46 0.04 -8.28 -3.29
CA TYR A 46 1.09 -9.10 -2.73
C TYR A 46 2.44 -8.40 -2.97
N ASN A 47 3.20 -8.12 -1.92
CA ASN A 47 4.52 -7.49 -2.02
C ASN A 47 4.56 -6.23 -2.91
N GLY A 48 3.54 -5.36 -2.78
CA GLY A 48 3.38 -4.13 -3.58
C GLY A 48 2.88 -4.33 -5.01
N GLY A 49 2.75 -5.57 -5.49
CA GLY A 49 2.14 -5.90 -6.78
C GLY A 49 0.64 -6.07 -6.70
N SER A 50 -0.11 -5.36 -7.55
CA SER A 50 -1.56 -5.52 -7.67
C SER A 50 -1.88 -6.88 -8.32
N LEU A 51 -2.17 -7.87 -7.49
CA LEU A 51 -2.56 -9.22 -7.92
C LEU A 51 -3.91 -9.19 -8.64
N MET A 52 -4.88 -8.46 -8.09
CA MET A 52 -6.22 -8.36 -8.64
C MET A 52 -6.76 -6.95 -8.48
N LYS A 53 -7.34 -6.39 -9.54
CA LYS A 53 -8.24 -5.23 -9.48
C LYS A 53 -9.66 -5.71 -9.75
N LEU A 54 -10.54 -5.60 -8.77
CA LEU A 54 -11.91 -6.09 -8.78
C LEU A 54 -12.90 -4.93 -8.82
N GLU A 55 -13.82 -4.99 -9.77
CA GLU A 55 -14.88 -4.02 -10.04
C GLU A 55 -16.23 -4.74 -10.15
N TRP A 56 -17.31 -3.96 -10.12
CA TRP A 56 -18.65 -4.46 -10.42
C TRP A 56 -19.23 -3.76 -11.64
N ASP A 57 -19.54 -4.54 -12.67
CA ASP A 57 -20.23 -4.08 -13.86
C ASP A 57 -21.14 -5.22 -14.35
N ASN A 58 -22.39 -5.21 -13.87
CA ASN A 58 -23.38 -6.27 -14.08
C ASN A 58 -22.87 -7.67 -13.64
N GLY A 59 -22.05 -7.69 -12.59
CA GLY A 59 -21.33 -8.86 -12.09
C GLY A 59 -19.89 -8.51 -11.72
N TYR A 60 -19.20 -9.46 -11.08
CA TYR A 60 -17.78 -9.30 -10.77
C TYR A 60 -16.94 -9.24 -12.04
N LYS A 61 -16.11 -8.21 -12.17
CA LYS A 61 -15.08 -8.10 -13.19
C LYS A 61 -13.73 -7.88 -12.54
N ALA A 62 -12.74 -8.68 -12.92
CA ALA A 62 -11.42 -8.59 -12.35
C ALA A 62 -10.34 -8.54 -13.43
N GLY A 63 -9.27 -7.79 -13.16
CA GLY A 63 -8.05 -7.77 -13.96
C GLY A 63 -6.85 -8.20 -13.13
N ILE A 64 -5.94 -8.94 -13.76
CA ILE A 64 -4.60 -9.29 -13.24
C ILE A 64 -3.56 -8.80 -14.25
N HIS A 65 -2.41 -8.31 -13.76
CA HIS A 65 -1.33 -7.91 -14.65
C HIS A 65 -0.79 -9.12 -15.42
N HIS A 66 -0.62 -9.01 -16.74
CA HIS A 66 -0.25 -10.13 -17.60
C HIS A 66 1.07 -10.83 -17.19
N GLU A 67 2.03 -10.08 -16.63
CA GLU A 67 3.29 -10.65 -16.14
C GLU A 67 3.12 -11.58 -14.93
N TYR A 68 2.02 -11.42 -14.19
CA TYR A 68 1.71 -12.18 -12.97
C TYR A 68 0.97 -13.47 -13.28
N ILE A 69 0.42 -13.62 -14.49
CA ILE A 69 -0.25 -14.84 -14.94
C ILE A 69 0.82 -15.90 -15.24
N PRO A 70 0.90 -16.99 -14.47
CA PRO A 70 1.86 -18.04 -14.74
C PRO A 70 1.36 -18.92 -15.90
N LEU A 71 2.31 -19.46 -16.64
CA LEU A 71 2.05 -20.36 -17.75
C LEU A 71 1.89 -21.78 -17.23
N ALA A 72 0.95 -22.54 -17.82
CA ALA A 72 0.84 -23.97 -17.63
C ALA A 72 2.14 -24.62 -18.12
N ARG A 73 3.06 -24.90 -17.19
CA ARG A 73 4.42 -25.33 -17.52
C ARG A 73 4.39 -26.68 -18.21
N LYS A 74 4.91 -26.75 -19.44
CA LYS A 74 5.30 -28.01 -20.09
C LYS A 74 6.82 -28.11 -20.29
N LYS A 75 7.53 -26.99 -20.51
CA LYS A 75 8.99 -26.87 -20.72
C LYS A 75 9.47 -25.44 -20.40
N ASP A 76 10.77 -25.27 -20.13
CA ASP A 76 11.40 -23.95 -19.86
C ASP A 76 11.56 -23.08 -21.12
N TYR A 77 11.55 -23.71 -22.30
CA TYR A 77 11.64 -23.03 -23.59
C TYR A 77 10.32 -23.18 -24.35
N VAL A 78 9.87 -22.09 -24.95
CA VAL A 78 8.77 -22.10 -25.94
C VAL A 78 9.40 -22.39 -27.30
N SER A 79 8.98 -23.49 -27.93
CA SER A 79 9.40 -23.80 -29.30
C SER A 79 8.74 -22.85 -30.30
N PHE A 80 9.49 -22.46 -31.32
CA PHE A 80 8.95 -21.85 -32.53
C PHE A 80 9.12 -22.83 -33.70
N GLU A 81 8.19 -22.76 -34.65
CA GLU A 81 8.17 -23.65 -35.81
C GLU A 81 8.42 -22.84 -37.09
N PHE A 82 9.20 -23.41 -38.00
CA PHE A 82 9.38 -22.91 -39.36
C PHE A 82 8.43 -23.67 -40.29
N LYS A 83 7.47 -22.97 -40.89
CA LYS A 83 6.56 -23.57 -41.87
C LYS A 83 6.28 -22.58 -42.98
N ASP A 84 6.44 -23.02 -44.23
CA ASP A 84 6.15 -22.23 -45.43
C ASP A 84 6.81 -20.83 -45.45
N ASN A 85 8.09 -20.74 -45.03
CA ASN A 85 8.86 -19.50 -44.82
C ASN A 85 8.31 -18.53 -43.75
N GLU A 86 7.32 -18.95 -42.96
CA GLU A 86 6.82 -18.22 -41.81
C GLU A 86 7.38 -18.81 -40.50
N ILE A 87 7.57 -17.94 -39.52
CA ILE A 87 8.02 -18.29 -38.17
C ILE A 87 6.88 -17.98 -37.21
N SER A 88 6.46 -18.97 -36.44
CA SER A 88 5.42 -18.78 -35.42
C SER A 88 5.83 -19.40 -34.08
N LEU A 89 5.45 -18.73 -32.99
CA LEU A 89 5.62 -19.26 -31.64
C LEU A 89 4.54 -20.31 -31.35
N GLY A 90 4.94 -21.40 -30.70
CA GLY A 90 4.00 -22.40 -30.21
C GLY A 90 2.97 -21.79 -29.25
N LYS A 91 1.72 -22.26 -29.31
CA LYS A 91 0.65 -21.75 -28.47
C LYS A 91 1.00 -21.92 -26.99
N MET A 92 1.02 -20.81 -26.27
CA MET A 92 1.21 -20.78 -24.82
C MET A 92 -0.14 -20.85 -24.14
N THR A 93 -0.22 -21.53 -22.99
CA THR A 93 -1.44 -21.65 -22.20
C THR A 93 -1.14 -21.19 -20.78
N ALA A 94 -1.96 -20.27 -20.27
CA ALA A 94 -1.90 -19.84 -18.87
C ALA A 94 -2.45 -20.95 -17.96
N ILE A 95 -2.09 -20.94 -16.69
CA ILE A 95 -2.86 -21.73 -15.71
C ILE A 95 -4.28 -21.15 -15.60
N ASP A 96 -5.21 -21.97 -15.11
CA ASP A 96 -6.50 -21.47 -14.63
C ASP A 96 -6.29 -20.79 -13.26
N ILE A 97 -7.11 -19.78 -12.95
CA ILE A 97 -7.07 -19.05 -11.67
C ILE A 97 -7.69 -19.89 -10.54
N ASN A 98 -8.54 -20.87 -10.86
CA ASN A 98 -9.08 -21.88 -9.91
C ASN A 98 -9.53 -21.28 -8.57
N ASP A 99 -10.36 -20.24 -8.62
CA ASP A 99 -10.86 -19.53 -7.43
C ASP A 99 -9.76 -19.12 -6.44
N PHE A 100 -8.56 -18.83 -6.94
CA PHE A 100 -7.39 -18.49 -6.12
C PHE A 100 -7.12 -19.54 -5.02
N ASP A 101 -7.17 -20.83 -5.35
CA ASP A 101 -6.69 -21.86 -4.44
C ASP A 101 -5.22 -21.64 -4.03
N SER A 102 -4.79 -22.33 -2.97
CA SER A 102 -3.46 -22.11 -2.38
C SER A 102 -2.29 -22.36 -3.36
N ASP A 103 -2.43 -23.31 -4.29
CA ASP A 103 -1.37 -23.61 -5.26
C ASP A 103 -1.30 -22.52 -6.32
N THR A 104 -2.45 -22.13 -6.86
CA THR A 104 -2.59 -21.09 -7.86
C THR A 104 -2.09 -19.74 -7.32
N LEU A 105 -2.48 -19.37 -6.10
CA LEU A 105 -1.97 -18.19 -5.40
C LEU A 105 -0.46 -18.24 -5.22
N SER A 106 0.10 -19.37 -4.80
CA SER A 106 1.56 -19.55 -4.66
C SER A 106 2.28 -19.31 -5.99
N GLN A 107 1.75 -19.84 -7.10
CA GLN A 107 2.31 -19.63 -8.44
C GLN A 107 2.26 -18.15 -8.88
N ILE A 108 1.14 -17.47 -8.64
CA ILE A 108 0.99 -16.03 -8.93
C ILE A 108 1.93 -15.18 -8.07
N LYS A 109 1.99 -15.44 -6.75
CA LYS A 109 2.92 -14.77 -5.83
C LYS A 109 4.38 -14.93 -6.27
N ASN A 110 4.76 -16.13 -6.72
CA ASN A 110 6.09 -16.40 -7.25
C ASN A 110 6.40 -15.62 -8.53
N ARG A 111 5.40 -15.33 -9.38
CA ARG A 111 5.56 -14.41 -10.51
C ARG A 111 5.77 -12.99 -10.01
N ILE A 112 4.93 -12.51 -9.11
CA ILE A 112 5.00 -11.16 -8.55
C ILE A 112 6.39 -10.87 -7.95
N ARG A 113 6.97 -11.79 -7.16
CA ARG A 113 8.33 -11.63 -6.59
C ARG A 113 9.44 -11.39 -7.61
N LYS A 114 9.26 -11.83 -8.86
CA LYS A 114 10.26 -11.63 -9.93
C LYS A 114 10.23 -10.22 -10.50
N PHE A 115 9.10 -9.52 -10.37
CA PHE A 115 8.91 -8.17 -10.90
C PHE A 115 8.90 -7.11 -9.81
N ASN A 116 8.54 -7.49 -8.58
CA ASN A 116 8.54 -6.63 -7.41
C ASN A 116 9.56 -7.15 -6.40
N GLU A 117 10.71 -6.49 -6.35
CA GLU A 117 11.75 -6.80 -5.37
C GLU A 117 11.28 -6.45 -3.96
N ASN A 118 11.57 -7.34 -3.01
CA ASN A 118 11.21 -7.19 -1.59
C ASN A 118 11.80 -5.94 -0.92
N GLU A 119 12.87 -5.38 -1.48
CA GLU A 119 13.56 -4.20 -0.97
C GLU A 119 13.16 -2.91 -1.72
N SER A 120 12.33 -3.01 -2.76
CA SER A 120 11.76 -1.83 -3.46
C SER A 120 10.81 -1.05 -2.55
N GLU A 121 10.56 0.23 -2.86
CA GLU A 121 9.60 1.07 -2.13
C GLU A 121 8.21 0.40 -2.03
N LYS A 122 7.73 -0.18 -3.13
CA LYS A 122 6.44 -0.90 -3.18
C LYS A 122 6.46 -2.21 -2.39
N GLY A 123 7.55 -2.97 -2.45
CA GLY A 123 7.73 -4.16 -1.62
C GLY A 123 7.70 -3.84 -0.13
N LEU A 124 8.38 -2.76 0.27
CA LEU A 124 8.37 -2.26 1.64
C LEU A 124 6.98 -1.77 2.06
N GLN A 125 6.29 -1.01 1.20
CA GLN A 125 4.91 -0.56 1.43
C GLN A 125 4.01 -1.74 1.81
N GLY A 126 4.03 -2.82 1.00
CA GLY A 126 3.25 -4.03 1.28
C GLY A 126 3.64 -4.71 2.60
N LYS A 127 4.93 -4.78 2.91
CA LYS A 127 5.41 -5.32 4.20
C LYS A 127 4.92 -4.50 5.39
N TYR A 128 4.98 -3.16 5.32
CA TYR A 128 4.47 -2.31 6.40
C TYR A 128 2.99 -2.53 6.66
N VAL A 129 2.18 -2.68 5.61
CA VAL A 129 0.75 -2.98 5.74
C VAL A 129 0.56 -4.33 6.42
N VAL A 130 1.12 -5.41 5.85
CA VAL A 130 0.94 -6.79 6.36
C VAL A 130 1.45 -6.93 7.80
N GLU A 131 2.67 -6.49 8.10
CA GLU A 131 3.31 -6.66 9.40
C GLU A 131 2.64 -5.87 10.52
N ASN A 132 2.05 -4.71 10.24
CA ASN A 132 1.33 -3.96 11.27
C ASN A 132 -0.12 -4.40 11.41
N ASN A 133 -0.77 -4.80 10.32
CA ASN A 133 -2.19 -5.16 10.31
C ASN A 133 -2.44 -6.60 10.81
N SER A 134 -1.43 -7.47 10.80
CA SER A 134 -1.52 -8.85 11.31
C SER A 134 -1.29 -9.00 12.82
N LYS A 135 -0.88 -7.93 13.51
CA LYS A 135 -0.62 -7.97 14.96
C LYS A 135 -1.91 -8.21 15.74
N GLU A 136 -1.84 -9.04 16.79
CA GLU A 136 -2.99 -9.27 17.68
C GLU A 136 -3.39 -8.00 18.44
N LEU A 137 -2.41 -7.20 18.83
CA LEU A 137 -2.59 -5.92 19.52
C LEU A 137 -1.63 -4.88 18.94
N ALA A 138 -2.19 -3.79 18.43
CA ALA A 138 -1.43 -2.63 17.97
C ALA A 138 -2.15 -1.34 18.30
N LYS A 139 -1.38 -0.24 18.31
CA LYS A 139 -1.88 1.11 18.58
C LYS A 139 -2.60 1.73 17.38
N GLY A 140 -2.47 1.11 16.23
CA GLY A 140 -2.99 1.59 14.96
C GLY A 140 -2.69 0.59 13.86
N PHE A 141 -3.08 0.96 12.64
CA PHE A 141 -2.92 0.11 11.46
C PHE A 141 -2.80 0.96 10.19
N PHE A 142 -2.32 0.34 9.11
CA PHE A 142 -2.20 1.00 7.81
C PHE A 142 -3.42 0.75 6.92
N ILE A 143 -3.78 1.80 6.18
CA ILE A 143 -4.67 1.78 5.02
C ILE A 143 -3.86 2.20 3.79
N ASP A 144 -3.92 1.42 2.72
CA ASP A 144 -3.26 1.70 1.45
C ASP A 144 -4.34 1.95 0.38
N THR A 145 -4.92 3.15 0.37
CA THR A 145 -5.91 3.52 -0.65
C THR A 145 -5.25 4.06 -1.94
N GLU A 146 -3.93 4.30 -1.96
CA GLU A 146 -3.21 5.10 -2.99
C GLU A 146 -4.03 6.33 -3.38
N TYR A 147 -4.55 7.04 -2.38
CA TYR A 147 -5.43 8.18 -2.62
C TYR A 147 -4.74 9.18 -3.54
N ALA A 148 -5.36 9.45 -4.69
CA ALA A 148 -4.84 10.35 -5.70
C ALA A 148 -5.78 11.54 -5.92
N SER A 149 -5.21 12.74 -5.95
CA SER A 149 -5.90 13.98 -6.31
C SER A 149 -4.99 14.83 -7.19
N GLY A 150 -5.39 15.02 -8.46
CA GLY A 150 -4.52 15.65 -9.45
C GLY A 150 -3.24 14.84 -9.68
N ARG A 151 -2.08 15.46 -9.46
CA ARG A 151 -0.76 14.79 -9.57
C ARG A 151 -0.25 14.21 -8.26
N MET A 152 -0.98 14.42 -7.17
CA MET A 152 -0.60 13.97 -5.84
C MET A 152 -1.12 12.54 -5.62
N ARG A 153 -0.28 11.67 -5.04
CA ARG A 153 -0.64 10.31 -4.63
C ARG A 153 -0.03 10.06 -3.25
N ILE A 154 -0.87 9.73 -2.28
CA ILE A 154 -0.42 9.38 -0.93
C ILE A 154 -0.06 7.89 -0.89
N ASP A 155 1.11 7.56 -0.38
CA ASP A 155 1.58 6.17 -0.30
C ASP A 155 0.81 5.36 0.75
N LEU A 156 0.82 5.81 2.01
CA LEU A 156 0.19 5.10 3.13
C LEU A 156 -0.56 6.06 4.06
N VAL A 157 -1.56 5.52 4.75
CA VAL A 157 -2.26 6.21 5.83
C VAL A 157 -2.23 5.37 7.09
N TRP A 158 -1.81 5.96 8.20
CA TRP A 158 -1.87 5.35 9.51
C TRP A 158 -3.07 5.87 10.29
N VAL A 159 -3.85 4.94 10.84
CA VAL A 159 -4.94 5.25 11.78
C VAL A 159 -4.47 4.87 13.18
N ASP A 160 -4.28 5.86 14.04
CA ASP A 160 -3.81 5.71 15.42
C ASP A 160 -4.99 5.72 16.40
N PHE A 161 -5.25 4.58 17.05
CA PHE A 161 -6.32 4.42 18.03
C PHE A 161 -5.97 4.95 19.42
N ASP A 162 -4.69 5.03 19.78
CA ASP A 162 -4.25 5.56 21.07
C ASP A 162 -4.46 7.07 21.12
N GLN A 163 -4.01 7.79 20.09
CA GLN A 163 -4.14 9.25 19.98
C GLN A 163 -5.45 9.69 19.32
N LYS A 164 -6.17 8.77 18.66
CA LYS A 164 -7.36 9.06 17.83
C LYS A 164 -7.02 10.01 16.69
N GLU A 165 -5.98 9.66 15.95
CA GLU A 165 -5.41 10.46 14.88
C GLU A 165 -5.33 9.67 13.57
N ILE A 166 -5.42 10.37 12.44
CA ILE A 166 -5.16 9.85 11.10
C ILE A 166 -3.99 10.65 10.54
N VAL A 167 -3.00 9.98 9.95
CA VAL A 167 -1.81 10.63 9.41
C VAL A 167 -1.38 10.02 8.08
N PHE A 168 -1.00 10.88 7.14
CA PHE A 168 -0.36 10.46 5.91
C PHE A 168 1.10 10.09 6.16
N VAL A 169 1.54 8.99 5.57
CA VAL A 169 2.90 8.48 5.66
C VAL A 169 3.47 8.40 4.25
N GLU A 170 4.48 9.22 3.97
CA GLU A 170 5.28 9.12 2.74
C GLU A 170 6.40 8.13 2.99
N LEU A 171 6.49 7.08 2.18
CA LEU A 171 7.51 6.04 2.31
C LEU A 171 8.62 6.28 1.29
N LYS A 172 9.87 6.24 1.72
CA LYS A 172 11.04 6.31 0.85
C LYS A 172 12.03 5.21 1.21
N THR A 173 12.84 4.78 0.24
CA THR A 173 14.04 3.99 0.52
C THR A 173 15.26 4.90 0.65
N ILE A 174 16.34 4.41 1.27
CA ILE A 174 17.60 5.15 1.33
C ILE A 174 18.18 5.49 -0.06
N ASP A 175 17.78 4.78 -1.11
CA ASP A 175 18.27 5.03 -2.47
C ASP A 175 17.45 6.09 -3.20
N ASP A 176 16.36 6.60 -2.60
CA ASP A 176 15.53 7.60 -3.22
C ASP A 176 16.26 8.96 -3.32
N ALA A 177 16.44 9.43 -4.56
CA ALA A 177 17.16 10.66 -4.86
C ALA A 177 16.52 11.92 -4.22
N ARG A 178 15.21 11.90 -3.98
CA ARG A 178 14.44 13.03 -3.42
C ARG A 178 14.81 13.33 -1.97
N LEU A 179 15.41 12.36 -1.27
CA LEU A 179 15.98 12.55 0.08
C LEU A 179 17.24 13.42 0.07
N TYR A 180 17.85 13.68 -1.10
CA TYR A 180 19.16 14.34 -1.22
C TYR A 180 19.11 15.58 -2.13
N PRO A 181 18.48 16.68 -1.70
CA PRO A 181 18.33 17.89 -2.52
C PRO A 181 19.68 18.55 -2.93
N TYR A 182 20.80 18.11 -2.36
CA TYR A 182 22.14 18.66 -2.61
C TYR A 182 22.98 17.89 -3.65
N LYS A 183 22.52 16.72 -4.12
CA LYS A 183 23.21 16.00 -5.21
C LYS A 183 22.79 16.58 -6.56
N GLU A 184 23.59 17.53 -7.05
CA GLU A 184 23.62 18.09 -8.41
C GLU A 184 22.26 18.34 -9.12
N GLN A 185 21.78 19.59 -9.00
CA GLN A 185 21.21 20.47 -10.05
C GLN A 185 20.17 19.96 -11.08
N ASN A 186 19.68 18.72 -11.01
CA ASN A 186 18.56 18.30 -11.84
C ASN A 186 17.24 18.76 -11.21
N LYS A 187 16.82 19.98 -11.57
CA LYS A 187 15.52 20.60 -11.24
C LYS A 187 14.28 19.78 -11.65
N GLU A 188 14.47 18.61 -12.26
CA GLU A 188 13.39 17.73 -12.72
C GLU A 188 12.85 16.82 -11.61
N ILE A 189 13.64 16.55 -10.57
CA ILE A 189 13.23 15.69 -9.46
C ILE A 189 12.70 16.55 -8.32
N GLU A 190 11.43 16.37 -7.98
CA GLU A 190 10.79 17.03 -6.84
C GLU A 190 11.43 16.59 -5.52
N ALA A 191 11.97 17.53 -4.75
CA ALA A 191 12.58 17.23 -3.46
C ALA A 191 11.54 16.80 -2.43
N ILE A 192 11.95 16.00 -1.44
CA ILE A 192 11.03 15.44 -0.44
C ILE A 192 10.31 16.52 0.38
N ASP A 193 10.94 17.67 0.66
CA ASP A 193 10.30 18.77 1.38
C ASP A 193 9.18 19.43 0.58
N ASP A 194 9.32 19.55 -0.74
CA ASP A 194 8.26 20.01 -1.63
C ASP A 194 7.06 19.05 -1.64
N GLN A 195 7.33 17.73 -1.64
CA GLN A 195 6.27 16.71 -1.56
C GLN A 195 5.47 16.83 -0.25
N LEU A 196 6.16 16.88 0.88
CA LEU A 196 5.51 16.95 2.18
C LEU A 196 4.78 18.29 2.38
N ARG A 197 5.29 19.39 1.82
CA ARG A 197 4.60 20.69 1.83
C ARG A 197 3.29 20.63 1.05
N LYS A 198 3.27 20.00 -0.13
CA LYS A 198 2.04 19.81 -0.92
C LYS A 198 1.01 18.98 -0.17
N TYR A 199 1.44 17.91 0.50
CA TYR A 199 0.54 17.11 1.32
C TYR A 199 0.00 17.92 2.49
N HIS A 200 0.84 18.69 3.17
CA HIS A 200 0.42 19.55 4.27
C HIS A 200 -0.66 20.56 3.84
N GLU A 201 -0.43 21.27 2.74
CA GLU A 201 -1.41 22.21 2.18
C GLU A 201 -2.71 21.50 1.76
N PHE A 202 -2.59 20.34 1.13
CA PHE A 202 -3.74 19.54 0.73
C PHE A 202 -4.57 19.07 1.92
N ILE A 203 -3.93 18.52 2.97
CA ILE A 203 -4.62 18.08 4.19
C ILE A 203 -5.36 19.28 4.79
N ARG A 204 -4.66 20.39 5.03
CA ARG A 204 -5.22 21.59 5.64
C ARG A 204 -6.45 22.13 4.89
N GLN A 205 -6.47 22.02 3.56
CA GLN A 205 -7.60 22.46 2.73
C GLN A 205 -8.76 21.45 2.69
N ASN A 206 -8.52 20.16 3.00
CA ASN A 206 -9.47 19.07 2.78
C ASN A 206 -9.76 18.22 4.03
N THR A 207 -9.33 18.62 5.23
CA THR A 207 -9.41 17.83 6.48
C THR A 207 -10.75 17.14 6.68
N GLY A 208 -11.87 17.89 6.58
CA GLY A 208 -13.20 17.33 6.79
C GLY A 208 -13.56 16.24 5.78
N HIS A 209 -13.24 16.45 4.49
CA HIS A 209 -13.46 15.46 3.43
C HIS A 209 -12.58 14.23 3.62
N LEU A 210 -11.32 14.41 4.02
CA LEU A 210 -10.39 13.30 4.26
C LEU A 210 -10.86 12.41 5.42
N ILE A 211 -11.29 13.01 6.54
CA ILE A 211 -11.85 12.25 7.67
C ILE A 211 -13.06 11.43 7.21
N GLN A 212 -13.98 12.04 6.46
CA GLN A 212 -15.16 11.34 5.92
C GLN A 212 -14.77 10.22 4.95
N TYR A 213 -13.80 10.46 4.07
CA TYR A 213 -13.32 9.47 3.11
C TYR A 213 -12.71 8.26 3.81
N TYR A 214 -11.78 8.47 4.76
CA TYR A 214 -11.12 7.36 5.47
C TYR A 214 -12.06 6.66 6.45
N ASP A 215 -13.03 7.35 7.05
CA ASP A 215 -14.09 6.68 7.80
C ASP A 215 -14.95 5.80 6.89
N THR A 216 -15.29 6.26 5.68
CA THR A 216 -16.02 5.44 4.69
C THR A 216 -15.21 4.20 4.30
N VAL A 217 -13.90 4.34 4.03
CA VAL A 217 -13.00 3.20 3.78
C VAL A 217 -13.00 2.24 4.97
N TYR A 218 -12.91 2.77 6.19
CA TYR A 218 -12.93 1.99 7.43
C TYR A 218 -14.23 1.20 7.57
N GLN A 219 -15.39 1.82 7.34
CA GLN A 219 -16.69 1.14 7.41
C GLN A 219 -16.83 0.04 6.35
N ILE A 220 -16.41 0.30 5.10
CA ILE A 220 -16.44 -0.71 4.05
C ILE A 220 -15.54 -1.90 4.42
N LYS A 221 -14.30 -1.64 4.84
CA LYS A 221 -13.38 -2.69 5.31
C LYS A 221 -13.97 -3.47 6.48
N LYS A 222 -14.67 -2.81 7.41
CA LYS A 222 -15.33 -3.45 8.54
C LYS A 222 -16.41 -4.41 8.06
N THR A 223 -17.33 -3.95 7.21
CA THR A 223 -18.41 -4.76 6.63
C THR A 223 -17.88 -5.99 5.87
N LEU A 224 -16.74 -5.84 5.19
CA LEU A 224 -16.11 -6.92 4.43
C LEU A 224 -15.21 -7.85 5.27
N ASN A 225 -15.07 -7.59 6.57
CA ASN A 225 -14.14 -8.26 7.48
C ASN A 225 -12.67 -8.19 7.00
N LEU A 226 -12.24 -7.02 6.56
CA LEU A 226 -10.87 -6.70 6.09
C LEU A 226 -10.06 -5.88 7.10
N LEU A 227 -10.67 -5.46 8.20
CA LEU A 227 -9.95 -4.77 9.27
C LEU A 227 -9.14 -5.76 10.12
N PRO A 228 -7.99 -5.33 10.67
CA PRO A 228 -7.31 -6.08 11.72
C PRO A 228 -8.25 -6.43 12.87
N SER A 229 -8.04 -7.58 13.51
CA SER A 229 -8.91 -8.08 14.59
C SER A 229 -9.09 -7.04 15.71
N PHE A 230 -8.01 -6.39 16.15
CA PHE A 230 -8.05 -5.33 17.17
C PHE A 230 -8.82 -4.06 16.74
N ALA A 231 -8.96 -3.83 15.44
CA ALA A 231 -9.66 -2.67 14.90
C ALA A 231 -11.18 -2.87 14.81
N THR A 232 -11.66 -4.12 14.77
CA THR A 232 -13.09 -4.44 14.58
C THR A 232 -14.01 -3.93 15.68
N ALA A 233 -13.48 -3.77 16.91
CA ALA A 233 -14.22 -3.29 18.07
C ALA A 233 -14.59 -1.80 18.02
N LYS A 234 -13.96 -0.99 17.15
CA LYS A 234 -14.28 0.43 17.04
C LYS A 234 -15.48 0.62 16.11
N GLU A 235 -16.38 1.54 16.46
CA GLU A 235 -17.56 1.82 15.64
C GLU A 235 -17.22 2.66 14.41
N THR A 236 -16.46 3.74 14.61
CA THR A 236 -16.11 4.73 13.58
C THR A 236 -14.83 5.46 13.96
N ILE A 237 -14.17 6.03 12.95
CA ILE A 237 -13.01 6.93 13.09
C ILE A 237 -13.34 8.37 12.67
N SER A 238 -14.62 8.71 12.42
CA SER A 238 -15.07 10.04 12.01
C SER A 238 -14.77 11.16 13.01
N GLN A 239 -14.58 10.82 14.29
CA GLN A 239 -14.19 11.73 15.37
C GLN A 239 -12.67 11.91 15.51
N TYR A 240 -11.86 11.28 14.66
CA TYR A 240 -10.40 11.34 14.77
C TYR A 240 -9.89 12.65 14.19
N ALA A 241 -8.80 13.16 14.75
CA ALA A 241 -8.11 14.31 14.18
C ALA A 241 -7.25 13.88 13.00
N PHE A 242 -7.16 14.71 11.96
CA PHE A 242 -6.20 14.49 10.88
C PHE A 242 -4.94 15.31 11.16
N ILE A 243 -3.78 14.65 11.28
CA ILE A 243 -2.51 15.35 11.49
C ILE A 243 -2.17 16.11 10.20
N GLU A 244 -2.10 17.44 10.29
CA GLU A 244 -1.90 18.29 9.11
C GLU A 244 -0.55 18.08 8.43
N LYS A 245 0.50 17.70 9.15
CA LYS A 245 1.82 17.43 8.59
C LYS A 245 2.00 15.91 8.40
N PRO A 246 2.41 15.44 7.21
CA PRO A 246 2.70 14.02 7.01
C PRO A 246 3.90 13.54 7.83
N ILE A 247 4.03 12.23 7.98
CA ILE A 247 5.24 11.57 8.49
C ILE A 247 6.07 11.08 7.29
N LEU A 248 7.38 11.33 7.33
CA LEU A 248 8.31 10.65 6.44
C LEU A 248 8.78 9.35 7.09
N LEU A 249 8.60 8.24 6.40
CA LEU A 249 9.12 6.94 6.77
C LEU A 249 10.23 6.55 5.79
N VAL A 250 11.45 6.34 6.28
CA VAL A 250 12.57 5.88 5.45
C VAL A 250 12.90 4.44 5.80
N GLY A 251 12.67 3.53 4.85
CA GLY A 251 12.99 2.10 4.97
C GLY A 251 14.41 1.76 4.52
N ASN A 252 14.84 0.53 4.83
CA ASN A 252 16.17 -0.01 4.51
C ASN A 252 17.36 0.76 5.10
N CYS A 253 17.13 1.55 6.15
CA CYS A 253 18.19 2.33 6.79
C CYS A 253 19.28 1.43 7.38
N THR A 254 20.54 1.74 7.09
CA THR A 254 21.68 1.20 7.83
C THR A 254 22.05 2.12 8.98
N ARG A 255 22.83 1.63 9.95
CA ARG A 255 23.32 2.48 11.07
C ARG A 255 24.16 3.65 10.57
N ASP A 256 25.04 3.38 9.60
CA ASP A 256 25.89 4.41 9.00
C ASP A 256 25.03 5.44 8.26
N TRP A 257 24.03 4.99 7.50
CA TRP A 257 23.13 5.89 6.80
C TRP A 257 22.40 6.85 7.74
N ILE A 258 21.84 6.33 8.85
CA ILE A 258 21.14 7.15 9.85
C ILE A 258 22.09 8.19 10.44
N ARG A 259 23.29 7.76 10.87
CA ARG A 259 24.31 8.66 11.44
C ARG A 259 24.65 9.80 10.49
N ASP A 260 24.73 9.51 9.19
CA ASP A 260 25.26 10.45 8.22
C ASP A 260 24.17 11.40 7.63
N HIS A 261 22.89 11.02 7.74
CA HIS A 261 21.78 11.72 7.05
C HIS A 261 20.60 12.16 7.94
N ALA A 262 20.30 11.45 9.04
CA ALA A 262 19.06 11.68 9.79
C ALA A 262 18.95 13.10 10.34
N ASP A 263 19.99 13.62 11.01
CA ASP A 263 19.96 14.97 11.60
C ASP A 263 19.75 16.08 10.54
N LYS A 264 20.29 15.88 9.33
CA LYS A 264 20.10 16.82 8.22
C LYS A 264 18.67 16.79 7.69
N LEU A 265 18.11 15.60 7.49
CA LEU A 265 16.70 15.43 7.10
C LEU A 265 15.76 15.98 8.17
N ASP A 266 16.04 15.69 9.44
CA ASP A 266 15.29 16.17 10.58
C ASP A 266 15.24 17.70 10.62
N SER A 267 16.39 18.35 10.43
CA SER A 267 16.49 19.80 10.39
C SER A 267 15.78 20.40 9.17
N ALA A 268 15.92 19.78 8.00
CA ALA A 268 15.31 20.27 6.76
C ALA A 268 13.77 20.15 6.77
N LEU A 269 13.24 19.12 7.43
CA LEU A 269 11.81 18.77 7.37
C LEU A 269 11.02 19.19 8.61
N GLN A 270 11.62 19.85 9.59
CA GLN A 270 10.96 20.22 10.86
C GLN A 270 9.67 21.04 10.66
N GLU A 271 9.60 21.87 9.62
CA GLU A 271 8.43 22.72 9.37
C GLU A 271 7.34 22.03 8.56
N VAL A 272 7.65 20.97 7.83
CA VAL A 272 6.73 20.34 6.86
C VAL A 272 6.34 18.90 7.21
N ALA A 273 7.09 18.22 8.06
CA ALA A 273 6.81 16.86 8.52
C ALA A 273 6.46 16.84 10.01
N PHE A 274 5.43 16.08 10.39
CA PHE A 274 5.08 15.86 11.79
C PHE A 274 6.16 15.06 12.51
N GLY A 275 6.71 14.07 11.82
CA GLY A 275 7.80 13.25 12.32
C GLY A 275 8.53 12.55 11.19
N ARG A 276 9.72 12.06 11.52
CA ARG A 276 10.53 11.23 10.63
C ARG A 276 10.84 9.93 11.34
N VAL A 277 10.66 8.82 10.64
CA VAL A 277 10.86 7.48 11.18
C VAL A 277 11.87 6.76 10.28
N TYR A 278 12.97 6.30 10.86
CA TYR A 278 14.05 5.64 10.14
C TYR A 278 14.09 4.17 10.57
N GLN A 279 13.85 3.25 9.63
CA GLN A 279 13.73 1.82 9.93
C GLN A 279 14.69 1.00 9.08
N GLY A 280 15.29 -0.01 9.72
CA GLY A 280 16.18 -0.97 9.07
C GLY A 280 15.43 -2.00 8.23
N ARG A 281 16.19 -2.92 7.61
CA ARG A 281 15.65 -3.91 6.65
C ARG A 281 14.69 -4.94 7.24
N THR A 282 14.72 -5.12 8.57
CA THR A 282 13.94 -6.14 9.29
C THR A 282 12.97 -5.55 10.30
N THR A 283 12.92 -4.22 10.41
CA THR A 283 12.03 -3.52 11.34
C THR A 283 10.89 -2.91 10.54
N PHE A 284 9.66 -3.34 10.82
CA PHE A 284 8.45 -2.85 10.14
C PHE A 284 7.40 -2.30 11.10
N GLY A 285 7.64 -2.33 12.42
CA GLY A 285 6.69 -1.82 13.39
C GLY A 285 6.57 -0.31 13.32
N PHE A 286 5.37 0.20 13.06
CA PHE A 286 5.12 1.64 13.00
C PHE A 286 4.31 2.12 14.22
N ASN A 287 4.62 3.33 14.68
CA ASN A 287 3.80 4.11 15.60
C ASN A 287 4.01 5.58 15.25
N VAL A 288 2.99 6.40 15.47
CA VAL A 288 3.14 7.85 15.37
C VAL A 288 4.22 8.30 16.37
N PRO A 289 5.30 8.98 15.91
CA PRO A 289 6.30 9.50 16.83
C PRO A 289 5.63 10.56 17.70
N LYS A 290 5.99 10.63 18.99
CA LYS A 290 5.56 11.76 19.81
C LYS A 290 6.09 13.03 19.14
N GLU A 291 5.21 14.02 18.92
CA GLU A 291 5.51 15.31 18.28
C GLU A 291 6.92 15.78 18.68
N SER A 292 7.89 15.59 17.79
CA SER A 292 9.27 15.49 18.22
C SER A 292 9.91 16.86 18.23
N LYS A 293 10.35 17.32 19.41
CA LYS A 293 11.78 17.59 19.51
C LYS A 293 12.46 16.23 19.36
N GLY A 294 13.14 16.02 18.22
CA GLY A 294 13.65 14.74 17.69
C GLY A 294 13.78 13.59 18.70
N LEU A 295 13.01 12.51 18.50
CA LEU A 295 13.13 11.29 19.30
C LEU A 295 13.31 10.08 18.40
N TYR A 296 14.53 9.54 18.46
CA TYR A 296 14.97 8.27 17.91
C TYR A 296 14.17 7.10 18.53
N SER A 297 13.33 6.41 17.75
CA SER A 297 12.86 5.07 18.13
C SER A 297 13.94 4.04 17.82
N ARG A 298 14.92 3.90 18.72
CA ARG A 298 15.87 2.79 18.67
C ARG A 298 15.17 1.50 19.11
N LYS A 299 14.69 0.72 18.16
CA LYS A 299 14.54 -0.72 18.33
C LYS A 299 15.52 -1.41 17.39
N PHE A 300 16.66 -1.80 17.93
CA PHE A 300 17.58 -2.74 17.31
C PHE A 300 17.59 -3.99 18.20
N GLU A 301 17.12 -5.11 17.66
CA GLU A 301 17.65 -6.43 18.00
C GLU A 301 18.67 -6.79 16.93
#